data_AF-A0A7K0E0G3-F1
#
_entry.id   AF-A0A7K0E0G3-F1
#
_cell.length_a   1.000
_cell.length_b   1.000
_cell.length_c   1.000
_cell.angle_alpha   90.00
_cell.angle_beta   90.00
_cell.angle_gamma   90.00
#
_symmetry.space_group_name_H-M   'P 1'
#
loop_
_entity.id
_entity.type
_entity.pdbx_description
1 polymer ?
#
loop_
_entity_poly.entity_id
_entity_poly.type
_entity_poly.pdbx_seq_one_letter_code
_entity_poly.pdbx_strand_id
1 'polypeptide(L)'
;MSDDFLYVDPERVRGLITAIDAGADALGAIHVDQQAGALSTALPGTTVGTVCSAGALSAATAIEATGRGLRRLATATNAGLSAAVAADQDTASRLPQGH
;
A
#
# COMPACT_ATOMS: atom_id res chain seq x y z
N MET A 1 23.76 -16.00 -24.10
CA MET A 1 22.96 -15.75 -22.89
C MET A 1 21.91 -14.74 -23.33
N SER A 2 20.67 -15.18 -23.48
CA SER A 2 19.57 -14.29 -23.82
C SER A 2 19.28 -13.49 -22.55
N ASP A 3 19.75 -12.24 -22.49
CA ASP A 3 19.22 -11.30 -21.52
C ASP A 3 17.72 -11.24 -21.77
N ASP A 4 16.96 -11.83 -20.86
CA ASP A 4 15.51 -11.76 -20.86
C ASP A 4 15.20 -10.30 -20.51
N PHE A 5 15.10 -9.45 -21.54
CA PHE A 5 14.76 -8.04 -21.38
C PHE A 5 13.38 -7.99 -20.73
N LEU A 6 13.38 -7.82 -19.41
CA LEU A 6 12.17 -7.72 -18.62
C LEU A 6 11.49 -6.39 -18.96
N TYR A 7 10.62 -6.42 -19.96
CA TYR A 7 9.82 -5.26 -20.32
C TYR A 7 8.87 -4.90 -19.18
N VAL A 8 9.09 -3.74 -18.57
CA VAL A 8 8.21 -3.19 -17.54
C VAL A 8 7.19 -2.28 -18.22
N ASP A 9 5.92 -2.68 -18.21
CA ASP A 9 4.82 -1.85 -18.70
C ASP A 9 4.54 -0.71 -17.69
N PRO A 10 4.89 0.54 -18.01
CA PRO A 10 4.78 1.66 -17.07
C PRO A 10 3.33 1.99 -16.73
N GLU A 11 2.39 1.79 -17.66
CA GLU A 11 0.98 2.10 -17.45
C GLU A 11 0.34 1.09 -16.51
N ARG A 12 0.66 -0.20 -16.66
CA ARG A 12 0.21 -1.24 -15.71
C ARG A 12 0.77 -1.01 -14.31
N VAL A 13 2.04 -0.59 -14.19
CA VAL A 13 2.66 -0.31 -12.89
C VAL A 13 2.05 0.94 -12.24
N ARG A 14 1.76 2.00 -13.02
CA ARG A 14 1.03 3.17 -12.53
C ARG A 14 -0.37 2.80 -12.03
N GLY A 15 -1.11 2.00 -12.80
CA GLY A 15 -2.42 1.49 -12.39
C GLY A 15 -2.36 0.68 -11.09
N LEU A 16 -1.32 -0.13 -10.92
CA LEU A 16 -1.08 -0.87 -9.68
C LEU A 16 -0.82 0.08 -8.48
N ILE A 17 0.02 1.10 -8.66
CA ILE A 17 0.31 2.11 -7.62
C ILE A 17 -1.01 2.80 -7.20
N THR A 18 -1.83 3.24 -8.17
CA THR A 18 -3.14 3.85 -7.88
C THR A 18 -4.06 2.90 -7.11
N ALA A 19 -4.10 1.62 -7.48
CA ALA A 19 -4.91 0.64 -6.76
C ALA A 19 -4.42 0.39 -5.33
N ILE A 20 -3.10 0.40 -5.10
CA ILE A 20 -2.50 0.26 -3.77
C ILE A 20 -2.85 1.47 -2.89
N ASP A 21 -2.74 2.68 -3.43
CA ASP A 21 -3.09 3.92 -2.71
C ASP A 21 -4.58 3.96 -2.37
N ALA A 22 -5.45 3.62 -3.32
CA ALA A 22 -6.90 3.50 -3.09
C ALA A 22 -7.21 2.45 -2.00
N GLY A 23 -6.47 1.33 -1.96
CA GLY A 23 -6.57 0.34 -0.90
C GLY A 23 -6.15 0.88 0.47
N ALA A 24 -5.09 1.69 0.54
CA ALA A 24 -4.66 2.34 1.77
C ALA A 24 -5.69 3.35 2.28
N ASP A 25 -6.34 4.08 1.38
CA ASP A 25 -7.39 5.04 1.73
C ASP A 25 -8.69 4.32 2.17
N ALA A 26 -9.04 3.22 1.51
CA ALA A 26 -10.15 2.37 1.94
C ALA A 26 -9.94 1.81 3.35
N LEU A 27 -8.71 1.40 3.69
CA LEU A 27 -8.35 1.00 5.05
C LEU A 27 -8.47 2.16 6.04
N GLY A 28 -8.04 3.37 5.65
CA GLY A 28 -8.17 4.58 6.48
C GLY A 28 -9.63 4.98 6.76
N ALA A 29 -10.57 4.61 5.88
CA ALA A 29 -11.99 4.84 6.09
C ALA A 29 -12.64 3.85 7.10
N ILE A 30 -11.94 2.79 7.52
CA ILE A 30 -12.48 1.84 8.50
C ILE A 30 -12.35 2.45 9.91
N HIS A 31 -13.47 2.87 10.49
CA HIS A 31 -13.53 3.49 11.83
C HIS A 31 -13.87 2.46 12.92
N VAL A 32 -12.92 1.59 13.24
CA VAL A 32 -13.11 0.55 14.27
C VAL A 32 -13.31 1.14 15.66
N ASP A 33 -12.69 2.30 15.94
CA ASP A 33 -12.76 2.98 17.24
C ASP A 33 -14.18 3.46 17.60
N GLN A 34 -14.97 3.88 16.60
CA GLN A 34 -16.36 4.30 16.83
C GLN A 34 -17.23 3.13 17.31
N GLN A 35 -17.07 1.95 16.69
CA GLN A 35 -17.80 0.75 17.08
C GLN A 35 -17.35 0.24 18.46
N ALA A 36 -16.06 0.36 18.76
CA ALA A 36 -15.50 0.04 20.07
C ALA A 36 -16.04 0.92 21.19
N GLY A 37 -16.09 2.24 20.94
CA GLY A 37 -16.61 3.23 21.88
C GLY A 37 -18.08 2.97 22.20
N ALA A 38 -18.90 2.70 21.18
CA ALA A 38 -20.30 2.33 21.38
C ALA A 38 -20.44 1.09 22.26
N LEU A 39 -19.66 0.03 22.01
CA LEU A 39 -19.73 -1.20 22.80
C LEU A 39 -19.23 -1.02 24.24
N SER A 40 -18.16 -0.24 24.43
CA SER A 40 -17.62 0.13 25.74
C SER A 40 -18.65 0.90 26.59
N THR A 41 -19.38 1.83 25.97
CA THR A 41 -20.43 2.61 26.66
C THR A 41 -21.68 1.78 26.98
N ALA A 42 -21.99 0.76 26.18
CA ALA A 42 -23.13 -0.13 26.41
C ALA A 42 -22.86 -1.19 27.50
N LEU A 43 -21.59 -1.56 27.72
CA LEU A 43 -21.18 -2.61 28.66
C LEU A 43 -20.07 -2.15 29.63
N PRO A 44 -20.26 -1.02 30.34
CA PRO A 44 -19.22 -0.45 31.18
C PRO A 44 -18.88 -1.37 32.36
N GLY A 45 -17.58 -1.54 32.64
CA GLY A 45 -17.10 -2.32 33.79
C GLY A 45 -17.22 -3.85 33.64
N THR A 46 -17.67 -4.35 32.49
CA THR A 46 -17.70 -5.79 32.21
C THR A 46 -16.41 -6.25 31.53
N THR A 47 -15.99 -7.48 31.79
CA THR A 47 -14.85 -8.10 31.08
C THR A 47 -15.06 -8.10 29.57
N VAL A 48 -16.30 -8.27 29.10
CA VAL A 48 -16.65 -8.22 27.67
C VAL A 48 -16.37 -6.83 27.09
N GLY A 49 -16.83 -5.77 27.75
CA GLY A 49 -16.55 -4.39 27.32
C GLY A 49 -15.05 -4.07 27.27
N THR A 50 -14.29 -4.53 28.25
CA THR A 50 -12.82 -4.38 28.28
C THR A 50 -12.13 -5.14 27.14
N VAL A 51 -12.52 -6.39 26.88
CA VAL A 51 -11.93 -7.20 25.80
C VAL A 51 -12.29 -6.62 24.43
N CYS A 52 -13.53 -6.16 24.23
CA CYS A 52 -13.95 -5.55 22.97
C CYS A 52 -13.23 -4.23 22.69
N SER A 53 -13.06 -3.37 23.69
CA SER A 53 -12.30 -2.11 23.54
C SER A 53 -10.82 -2.37 23.24
N ALA A 54 -10.17 -3.31 23.95
CA ALA A 54 -8.80 -3.70 23.66
C ALA A 54 -8.64 -4.33 22.26
N GLY A 55 -9.58 -5.20 21.87
CA GLY A 55 -9.60 -5.83 20.54
C GLY A 55 -9.76 -4.82 19.42
N ALA A 56 -10.61 -3.81 19.60
CA ALA A 56 -10.79 -2.76 18.60
C ALA A 56 -9.57 -1.83 18.48
N LEU A 57 -8.92 -1.48 19.60
CA LEU A 57 -7.67 -0.73 19.58
C LEU A 57 -6.57 -1.50 18.81
N SER A 58 -6.50 -2.81 19.03
CA SER A 58 -5.60 -3.71 18.30
C SER A 58 -5.92 -3.73 16.80
N ALA A 59 -7.21 -3.82 16.44
CA ALA A 59 -7.65 -3.77 15.05
C ALA A 59 -7.33 -2.42 14.38
N ALA A 60 -7.59 -1.29 15.05
CA ALA A 60 -7.24 0.05 14.57
C ALA A 60 -5.74 0.16 14.30
N THR A 61 -4.91 -0.29 15.24
CA THR A 61 -3.44 -0.32 15.09
C THR A 61 -3.01 -1.16 13.88
N ALA A 62 -3.62 -2.34 13.69
CA ALA A 62 -3.33 -3.23 12.57
C ALA A 62 -3.72 -2.62 11.21
N ILE A 63 -4.86 -1.94 11.15
CA ILE A 63 -5.33 -1.24 9.93
C ILE A 63 -4.38 -0.11 9.59
N GLU A 64 -3.98 0.72 10.55
CA GLU A 64 -3.01 1.79 10.33
C GLU A 64 -1.64 1.24 9.87
N ALA A 65 -1.17 0.16 10.51
CA ALA A 65 0.08 -0.48 10.13
C ALA A 65 0.02 -0.99 8.69
N THR A 66 -1.07 -1.64 8.31
CA THR A 66 -1.31 -2.13 6.94
C THR A 66 -1.37 -0.98 5.94
N GLY A 67 -2.12 0.09 6.24
CA GLY A 67 -2.21 1.27 5.38
C GLY A 67 -0.85 1.95 5.16
N ARG A 68 -0.03 2.07 6.20
CA ARG A 68 1.37 2.53 6.07
C ARG A 68 2.22 1.59 5.23
N GLY A 69 2.03 0.27 5.36
CA GLY A 69 2.71 -0.73 4.55
C GLY A 69 2.38 -0.60 3.06
N LEU A 70 1.11 -0.42 2.72
CA LEU A 70 0.66 -0.19 1.35
C LEU A 70 1.26 1.09 0.75
N ARG A 71 1.27 2.20 1.49
CA ARG A 71 1.90 3.46 1.01
C ARG A 71 3.41 3.31 0.77
N ARG A 72 4.11 2.55 1.64
CA ARG A 72 5.52 2.21 1.43
C ARG A 72 5.73 1.36 0.19
N LEU A 73 4.85 0.39 -0.04
CA LEU A 73 4.88 -0.45 -1.23
C LEU A 73 4.68 0.39 -2.50
N ALA A 74 3.65 1.25 -2.53
CA ALA A 74 3.40 2.18 -3.63
C ALA A 74 4.62 3.06 -3.92
N THR A 75 5.25 3.62 -2.88
CA THR A 75 6.47 4.42 -3.02
C THR A 75 7.63 3.62 -3.61
N ALA A 76 7.86 2.40 -3.11
CA ALA A 76 8.93 1.53 -3.60
C ALA A 76 8.69 1.09 -5.06
N THR A 77 7.44 0.77 -5.41
CA THR A 77 7.03 0.43 -6.77
C THR A 77 7.24 1.61 -7.72
N ASN A 78 6.90 2.83 -7.31
CA ASN A 78 7.12 4.04 -8.10
C ASN A 78 8.62 4.34 -8.30
N ALA A 79 9.44 4.14 -7.26
CA ALA A 79 10.89 4.28 -7.35
C ALA A 79 11.49 3.24 -8.32
N GLY A 80 11.04 1.98 -8.24
CA GLY A 80 11.44 0.91 -9.16
C GLY A 80 11.06 1.21 -10.61
N LEU A 81 9.84 1.72 -10.84
CA LEU A 81 9.41 2.14 -12.18
C LEU A 81 10.29 3.26 -12.74
N SER A 82 10.60 4.27 -11.93
CA SER A 82 11.45 5.39 -12.33
C SER A 82 12.87 4.92 -12.70
N ALA A 83 13.43 3.97 -11.95
CA ALA A 83 14.72 3.37 -12.25
C ALA A 83 14.69 2.55 -13.55
N ALA A 84 13.63 1.78 -13.79
CA ALA A 84 13.46 1.01 -15.03
C ALA A 84 13.41 1.94 -16.26
N VAL A 85 12.60 3.00 -16.21
CA VAL A 85 12.52 3.99 -17.29
C VAL A 85 13.87 4.66 -17.57
N ALA A 86 14.63 5.00 -16.51
CA ALA A 86 15.96 5.58 -16.66
C ALA A 86 16.96 4.62 -17.31
N ALA A 87 16.91 3.33 -16.93
CA ALA A 87 17.76 2.29 -17.53
C ALA A 87 17.42 2.04 -19.01
N ASP A 88 16.13 2.07 -19.38
CA ASP A 88 15.69 1.96 -20.78
C ASP A 88 16.21 3.14 -21.61
N GLN A 89 16.16 4.36 -21.08
CA GLN A 89 16.67 5.55 -21.76
C GLN A 89 18.20 5.49 -21.96
N ASP A 90 18.96 5.11 -20.93
CA ASP A 90 20.42 4.93 -21.04
C ASP A 90 20.77 3.86 -22.08
N THR A 91 20.06 2.73 -22.07
CA THR A 91 20.26 1.66 -23.06
C THR A 91 19.94 2.13 -24.48
N ALA A 92 18.81 2.82 -24.68
CA ALA A 92 18.43 3.37 -25.97
C ALA A 92 19.42 4.42 -26.49
N SER A 93 20.05 5.19 -25.59
CA SER A 93 21.06 6.20 -25.96
C SER A 93 22.40 5.61 -26.38
N ARG A 94 22.69 4.36 -26.00
CA ARG A 94 23.95 3.65 -26.31
C ARG A 94 23.88 2.76 -27.54
N LEU A 95 22.67 2.40 -27.97
CA LEU A 95 22.48 1.69 -29.24
C LEU A 95 22.66 2.69 -30.39
N PRO A 96 23.57 2.45 -31.35
CA PRO A 96 23.71 3.34 -32.51
C PRO A 96 22.37 3.35 -33.25
N GLN A 97 21.77 4.54 -33.36
CA GLN A 97 20.64 4.77 -34.24
C GLN A 97 21.15 4.55 -35.67
N GLY A 98 20.96 3.33 -36.19
CA GLY A 98 21.43 2.94 -37.51
C GLY A 98 20.88 3.88 -38.57
N HIS A 99 21.79 4.44 -39.37
CA HIS A 99 21.52 4.94 -40.71
C HIS A 99 21.23 3.78 -41.66
#